data_AF-A0A418FWB4-F1
#
_entry.id   AF-A0A418FWB4-F1
#
_cell.length_a   1.000
_cell.length_b   1.000
_cell.length_c   1.000
_cell.angle_alpha   90.00
_cell.angle_beta   90.00
_cell.angle_gamma   90.00
#
_symmetry.space_group_name_H-M   'P 1'
#
loop_
_entity.id
_entity.type
_entity.pdbx_description
1 polymer ?
#
loop_
_entity_poly.entity_id
_entity_poly.type
_entity_poly.pdbx_seq_one_letter_code
_entity_poly.pdbx_strand_id
1 'polypeptide(L)'
;MCSALVEKEAWSLIQALAPPAQLHLVESFARHGENARQDIVALAQSLASERDAALQEVADLNARGRALEDTLHHTTARMSAHTASKPKQCAVKLEVPKYGGLASHQLLRWIKQVSRSADALNIDDDEIRVSFGMSHLTGKRSIREYVHDLRFLASCVTQKSSVSEETKVTIFMNGLNDSAARTQLFRT
;
A
#
# COMPACT_ATOMS: atom_id res chain seq x y z
N MET A 1 36.47 47.54 -22.62
CA MET A 1 36.97 48.30 -23.79
C MET A 1 38.50 48.36 -23.85
N CYS A 2 39.22 48.47 -22.73
CA CYS A 2 40.70 48.52 -22.74
C CYS A 2 41.38 47.24 -23.27
N SER A 3 40.88 46.04 -22.96
CA SER A 3 41.55 44.79 -23.34
C SER A 3 41.61 44.54 -24.86
N ALA A 4 40.54 44.86 -25.59
CA ALA A 4 40.49 44.67 -27.05
C ALA A 4 41.40 45.66 -27.81
N LEU A 5 41.62 46.85 -27.26
CA LEU A 5 42.53 47.84 -27.83
C LEU A 5 43.99 47.38 -27.68
N VAL A 6 44.33 46.90 -26.47
CA VAL A 6 45.66 46.38 -26.13
C VAL A 6 45.99 45.11 -26.93
N GLU A 7 45.01 44.23 -27.13
CA GLU A 7 45.18 43.01 -27.92
C GLU A 7 45.46 43.31 -29.41
N LYS A 8 44.76 44.32 -29.97
CA LYS A 8 44.98 44.78 -31.34
C LYS A 8 46.36 45.41 -31.54
N GLU A 9 46.84 46.19 -30.57
CA GLU A 9 48.19 46.75 -30.58
C GLU A 9 49.26 45.65 -30.45
N ALA A 10 49.05 44.68 -29.56
CA ALA A 10 49.94 43.53 -29.42
C ALA A 10 50.04 42.70 -30.71
N TRP A 11 48.91 42.46 -31.39
CA TRP A 11 48.90 41.75 -32.66
C TRP A 11 49.63 42.51 -33.77
N SER A 12 49.49 43.83 -33.80
CA SER A 12 50.19 44.70 -34.76
C SER A 12 51.71 44.67 -34.55
N LEU A 13 52.17 44.62 -33.29
CA LEU A 13 53.58 44.47 -32.95
C LEU A 13 54.13 43.09 -33.34
N ILE A 14 53.36 42.02 -33.11
CA ILE A 14 53.73 40.66 -33.49
C ILE A 14 53.89 40.55 -35.01
N GLN A 15 53.01 41.14 -35.79
CA GLN A 15 53.13 41.18 -37.26
C GLN A 15 54.35 41.96 -37.75
N ALA A 16 54.74 43.02 -37.04
CA ALA A 16 55.91 43.83 -37.40
C ALA A 16 57.25 43.16 -37.02
N LEU A 17 57.27 42.35 -35.96
CA LEU A 17 58.48 41.78 -35.38
C LEU A 17 58.74 40.31 -35.75
N ALA A 18 57.70 39.56 -36.14
CA ALA A 18 57.85 38.14 -36.43
C ALA A 18 58.37 37.87 -37.86
N PRO A 19 59.29 36.90 -38.05
CA PRO A 19 59.73 36.50 -39.38
C PRO A 19 58.56 35.97 -40.23
N PRO A 20 58.50 36.28 -41.55
CA PRO A 20 57.38 35.88 -42.41
C PRO A 20 57.10 34.36 -42.42
N ALA A 21 58.15 33.54 -42.27
CA ALA A 21 58.04 32.09 -42.21
C ALA A 21 57.37 31.56 -40.93
N GLN A 22 57.30 32.35 -39.85
CA GLN A 22 56.75 31.96 -38.55
C GLN A 22 55.36 32.52 -38.28
N LEU A 23 54.89 33.52 -39.04
CA LEU A 23 53.56 34.14 -38.86
C LEU A 23 52.41 33.13 -38.93
N HIS A 24 52.48 32.14 -39.82
CA HIS A 24 51.45 31.10 -39.95
C HIS A 24 51.29 30.26 -38.67
N LEU A 25 52.38 30.01 -37.94
CA LEU A 25 52.31 29.28 -36.67
C LEU A 25 51.61 30.14 -35.61
N VAL A 26 51.96 31.42 -35.52
CA VAL A 26 51.35 32.37 -34.57
C VAL A 26 49.85 32.53 -34.83
N GLU A 27 49.44 32.65 -36.09
CA GLU A 27 48.02 32.66 -36.47
C GLU A 27 47.31 31.36 -36.14
N SER A 28 47.95 30.21 -36.37
CA SER A 28 47.39 28.89 -36.04
C SER A 28 47.16 28.74 -34.53
N PHE A 29 48.14 29.14 -33.71
CA PHE A 29 48.00 29.14 -32.25
C PHE A 29 46.91 30.09 -31.77
N ALA A 30 46.81 31.30 -32.34
CA ALA A 30 45.76 32.25 -32.00
C ALA A 30 44.37 31.71 -32.34
N ARG A 31 44.19 31.12 -33.54
CA ARG A 31 42.92 30.47 -33.93
C ARG A 31 42.59 29.29 -33.03
N HIS A 32 43.57 28.46 -32.69
CA HIS A 32 43.35 27.32 -31.80
C HIS A 32 42.92 27.78 -30.39
N GLY A 33 43.55 28.83 -29.86
CA GLY A 33 43.19 29.42 -28.57
C GLY A 33 41.78 30.02 -28.58
N GLU A 34 41.40 30.72 -29.65
CA GLU A 34 40.06 31.28 -29.79
C GLU A 34 39.00 30.18 -29.95
N ASN A 35 39.28 29.13 -30.73
CA ASN A 35 38.39 27.97 -30.85
C ASN A 35 38.19 27.28 -29.49
N ALA A 36 39.26 27.05 -28.73
CA ALA A 36 39.15 26.48 -27.39
C ALA A 36 38.34 27.37 -26.43
N ARG A 37 38.47 28.70 -26.55
CA ARG A 37 37.69 29.65 -25.77
C ARG A 37 36.20 29.60 -26.16
N GLN A 38 35.91 29.50 -27.45
CA GLN A 38 34.55 29.35 -27.96
C GLN A 38 33.91 28.02 -27.51
N ASP A 39 34.67 26.93 -27.52
CA ASP A 39 34.23 25.62 -27.02
C ASP A 39 33.90 25.69 -25.52
N ILE A 40 34.75 26.32 -24.71
CA ILE A 40 34.48 26.52 -23.27
C ILE A 40 33.21 27.34 -23.06
N VAL A 41 33.01 28.41 -23.84
CA VAL A 41 31.80 29.24 -23.75
C VAL A 41 30.57 28.44 -24.16
N ALA A 42 30.64 27.64 -25.23
CA ALA A 42 29.55 26.79 -25.68
C ALA A 42 29.18 25.73 -24.64
N LEU A 43 30.19 25.07 -24.03
CA LEU A 43 29.98 24.12 -22.94
C LEU A 43 29.35 24.79 -21.71
N ALA A 44 29.82 25.99 -21.33
CA ALA A 44 29.27 26.73 -20.22
C ALA A 44 27.80 27.13 -20.48
N GLN A 45 27.46 27.52 -21.71
CA GLN A 45 26.09 27.84 -22.12
C GLN A 45 25.19 26.59 -22.12
N SER A 46 25.67 25.45 -22.63
CA SER A 46 24.94 24.18 -22.57
C SER A 46 24.63 23.81 -21.13
N LEU A 47 25.65 23.80 -20.27
CA LEU A 47 25.51 23.44 -18.86
C LEU A 47 24.55 24.39 -18.12
N ALA A 48 24.59 25.69 -18.43
CA ALA A 48 23.65 26.66 -17.87
C ALA A 48 22.21 26.36 -18.31
N SER A 49 21.99 26.03 -19.58
CA SER A 49 20.67 25.69 -20.11
C SER A 49 20.12 24.39 -19.50
N GLU A 50 20.97 23.38 -19.32
CA GLU A 50 20.61 22.11 -18.67
C GLU A 50 20.24 22.32 -17.20
N ARG A 51 21.02 23.14 -16.48
CA ARG A 51 20.72 23.52 -15.10
C ARG A 51 19.37 24.24 -15.00
N ASP A 52 19.09 25.19 -15.90
CA ASP A 52 17.85 25.96 -15.87
C ASP A 52 16.64 25.08 -16.20
N ALA A 53 16.79 24.12 -17.13
CA ALA A 53 15.77 23.11 -17.40
C ALA A 53 15.51 22.20 -16.18
N ALA A 54 16.57 21.75 -15.50
CA ALA A 54 16.45 20.93 -14.30
C ALA A 54 15.77 21.69 -13.14
N LEU A 55 16.08 22.98 -12.96
CA LEU A 55 15.41 23.81 -11.96
C LEU A 55 13.92 23.99 -12.27
N GLN A 56 13.56 24.11 -13.54
CA GLN A 56 12.16 24.18 -13.97
C GLN A 56 11.42 22.86 -13.69
N GLU A 57 12.05 21.71 -13.93
CA GLU A 57 11.47 20.41 -13.61
C GLU A 57 11.26 20.23 -12.10
N VAL A 58 12.24 20.63 -11.28
CA VAL A 58 12.11 20.61 -9.82
C VAL A 58 10.97 21.53 -9.35
N ALA A 59 10.79 22.68 -9.99
CA ALA A 59 9.67 23.59 -9.68
C ALA A 59 8.31 22.97 -10.01
N ASP A 60 8.18 22.28 -11.15
CA ASP A 60 6.96 21.54 -11.52
C ASP A 60 6.66 20.40 -10.54
N LEU A 61 7.67 19.58 -10.23
CA LEU A 61 7.52 18.48 -9.27
C LEU A 61 7.08 18.99 -7.89
N ASN A 62 7.64 20.10 -7.42
CA ASN A 62 7.23 20.73 -6.18
C ASN A 62 5.79 21.26 -6.24
N ALA A 63 5.36 21.83 -7.37
CA ALA A 63 3.98 22.27 -7.55
C ALA A 63 3.00 21.09 -7.54
N ARG A 64 3.36 19.98 -8.20
CA ARG A 64 2.60 18.73 -8.19
C ARG A 64 2.52 18.10 -6.80
N GLY A 65 3.62 18.14 -6.04
CA GLY A 65 3.66 17.69 -4.65
C GLY A 65 2.66 18.45 -3.78
N ARG A 66 2.69 19.79 -3.83
CA ARG A 66 1.72 20.63 -3.09
C ARG A 66 0.26 20.35 -3.49
N ALA A 67 -0.02 20.20 -4.79
CA ALA A 67 -1.37 19.89 -5.25
C ALA A 67 -1.88 18.52 -4.74
N LEU A 68 -0.99 17.53 -4.61
CA LEU A 68 -1.33 16.24 -4.02
C LEU A 68 -1.55 16.36 -2.50
N GLU A 69 -0.74 17.14 -1.80
CA GLU A 69 -0.91 17.43 -0.38
C GLU A 69 -2.25 18.15 -0.11
N ASP A 70 -2.58 19.17 -0.90
CA ASP A 70 -3.89 19.82 -0.86
C ASP A 70 -5.02 18.82 -1.13
N THR A 71 -4.76 17.86 -2.02
CA THR A 71 -5.70 16.77 -2.32
C THR A 71 -5.93 15.86 -1.12
N LEU A 72 -4.85 15.51 -0.43
CA LEU A 72 -4.91 14.69 0.77
C LEU A 72 -5.59 15.44 1.93
N HIS A 73 -5.32 16.74 2.08
CA HIS A 73 -5.97 17.57 3.07
C HIS A 73 -7.47 17.73 2.81
N HIS A 74 -7.90 17.95 1.56
CA HIS A 74 -9.34 18.04 1.26
C HIS A 74 -10.05 16.71 1.46
N THR A 75 -9.42 15.59 1.09
CA THR A 75 -10.02 14.26 1.27
C THR A 75 -10.09 13.91 2.75
N THR A 76 -9.04 14.19 3.52
CA THR A 76 -9.02 14.02 4.97
C THR A 76 -10.06 14.91 5.66
N ALA A 77 -10.16 16.18 5.29
CA ALA A 77 -11.17 17.09 5.82
C ALA A 77 -12.59 16.63 5.47
N ARG A 78 -12.81 16.14 4.25
CA ARG A 78 -14.09 15.57 3.79
C ARG A 78 -14.43 14.27 4.54
N MET A 79 -13.47 13.38 4.74
CA MET A 79 -13.64 12.18 5.55
C MET A 79 -13.96 12.51 7.01
N SER A 80 -13.33 13.55 7.56
CA SER A 80 -13.61 14.05 8.92
C SER A 80 -14.98 14.76 9.02
N ALA A 81 -15.41 15.48 7.98
CA ALA A 81 -16.76 16.04 7.92
C ALA A 81 -17.84 14.95 7.80
N HIS A 82 -17.54 13.84 7.10
CA HIS A 82 -18.41 12.65 7.03
C HIS A 82 -18.46 11.85 8.33
N THR A 83 -17.48 12.00 9.24
CA THR A 83 -17.61 11.52 10.62
C THR A 83 -18.35 12.51 11.52
N ALA A 84 -18.35 13.80 11.19
CA ALA A 84 -19.12 14.84 11.87
C ALA A 84 -20.62 14.86 11.50
N SER A 85 -21.02 14.27 10.36
CA SER A 85 -22.42 14.05 9.97
C SER A 85 -22.89 12.61 10.15
N LYS A 86 -22.27 11.83 11.04
CA LYS A 86 -22.83 10.51 11.40
C LYS A 86 -24.15 10.73 12.15
N PRO A 87 -25.28 10.15 11.71
CA PRO A 87 -26.37 9.90 12.66
C PRO A 87 -25.72 9.07 13.75
N LYS A 88 -25.76 9.54 15.00
CA LYS A 88 -25.21 8.89 16.21
C LYS A 88 -25.04 7.39 15.96
N GLN A 89 -23.88 6.98 15.44
CA GLN A 89 -23.51 5.58 15.44
C GLN A 89 -23.10 5.39 16.88
N CYS A 90 -24.11 5.17 17.74
CA CYS A 90 -23.87 4.45 18.96
C CYS A 90 -23.01 3.29 18.51
N ALA A 91 -21.79 3.21 19.04
CA ALA A 91 -21.13 1.94 19.16
C ALA A 91 -22.16 1.07 19.88
N VAL A 92 -22.97 0.35 19.10
CA VAL A 92 -23.69 -0.79 19.59
C VAL A 92 -22.52 -1.65 19.98
N LYS A 93 -22.20 -1.62 21.28
CA LYS A 93 -21.33 -2.58 21.91
C LYS A 93 -22.01 -3.90 21.57
N LEU A 94 -21.59 -4.49 20.47
CA LEU A 94 -22.07 -5.78 20.01
C LEU A 94 -21.48 -6.73 21.03
N GLU A 95 -22.13 -6.81 22.19
CA GLU A 95 -21.84 -7.80 23.19
C GLU A 95 -22.22 -9.12 22.52
N VAL A 96 -21.22 -9.76 21.93
CA VAL A 96 -21.35 -11.14 21.52
C VAL A 96 -21.53 -11.93 22.81
N PRO A 97 -22.71 -12.52 23.05
CA PRO A 97 -22.94 -13.31 24.25
C PRO A 97 -21.93 -14.46 24.26
N LYS A 98 -21.30 -14.69 25.41
CA LYS A 98 -20.31 -15.75 25.51
C LYS A 98 -20.99 -17.12 25.39
N TYR A 99 -20.41 -18.01 24.59
CA TYR A 99 -21.02 -19.31 24.30
C TYR A 99 -20.71 -20.35 25.37
N GLY A 100 -21.75 -20.77 26.09
CA GLY A 100 -21.69 -21.70 27.23
C GLY A 100 -21.82 -23.20 26.92
N GLY A 101 -21.79 -23.63 25.66
CA GLY A 101 -21.93 -25.06 25.31
C GLY A 101 -23.37 -25.58 25.19
N LEU A 102 -24.30 -24.78 24.65
CA LEU A 102 -25.70 -25.16 24.40
C LEU A 102 -25.83 -26.06 23.15
N ALA A 103 -27.06 -26.44 22.77
CA ALA A 103 -27.32 -27.34 21.65
C ALA A 103 -26.75 -26.84 20.30
N SER A 104 -26.49 -27.75 19.36
CA SER A 104 -25.87 -27.48 18.05
C SER A 104 -26.51 -26.33 17.24
N HIS A 105 -27.83 -26.19 17.30
CA HIS A 105 -28.56 -25.10 16.65
C HIS A 105 -28.23 -23.71 17.22
N GLN A 106 -27.81 -23.63 18.49
CA GLN A 106 -27.37 -22.40 19.13
C GLN A 106 -25.90 -22.08 18.83
N LEU A 107 -25.07 -23.12 18.61
CA LEU A 107 -23.69 -22.95 18.17
C LEU A 107 -23.62 -22.28 16.80
N LEU A 108 -24.39 -22.76 15.82
CA LEU A 108 -24.40 -22.16 14.48
C LEU A 108 -24.92 -20.72 14.50
N ARG A 109 -25.94 -20.45 15.31
CA ARG A 109 -26.45 -19.08 15.52
C ARG A 109 -25.36 -18.20 16.15
N TRP A 110 -24.64 -18.71 17.13
CA TRP A 110 -23.54 -17.99 17.78
C TRP A 110 -22.37 -17.73 16.83
N ILE A 111 -21.94 -18.72 16.03
CA ILE A 111 -20.90 -18.53 15.01
C ILE A 111 -21.30 -17.44 14.02
N LYS A 112 -22.55 -17.44 13.53
CA LYS A 112 -23.06 -16.37 12.65
C LYS A 112 -23.02 -14.99 13.32
N GLN A 113 -23.28 -14.93 14.63
CA GLN A 113 -23.21 -13.68 15.40
C GLN A 113 -21.76 -13.20 15.55
N VAL A 114 -20.83 -14.11 15.82
CA VAL A 114 -19.38 -13.83 15.88
C VAL A 114 -18.88 -13.33 14.53
N SER A 115 -19.22 -14.01 13.42
CA SER A 115 -18.81 -13.59 12.07
C SER A 115 -19.31 -12.19 11.73
N ARG A 116 -20.60 -11.90 11.95
CA ARG A 116 -21.18 -10.56 11.72
C ARG A 116 -20.52 -9.48 12.58
N SER A 117 -20.12 -9.84 13.81
CA SER A 117 -19.43 -8.91 14.70
C SER A 117 -17.98 -8.67 14.26
N ALA A 118 -17.29 -9.70 13.78
CA ALA A 118 -15.97 -9.57 13.19
C ALA A 118 -16.01 -8.71 11.92
N ASP A 119 -17.03 -8.89 11.07
CA ASP A 119 -17.25 -8.07 9.87
C ASP A 119 -17.56 -6.61 10.25
N ALA A 120 -18.37 -6.38 11.30
CA ALA A 120 -18.67 -5.04 11.81
C ALA A 120 -17.45 -4.35 12.47
N LEU A 121 -16.50 -5.12 12.98
CA LEU A 121 -15.23 -4.65 13.53
C LEU A 121 -14.12 -4.53 12.47
N ASN A 122 -14.42 -4.81 11.20
CA ASN A 122 -13.47 -4.82 10.08
C ASN A 122 -12.25 -5.72 10.36
N ILE A 123 -12.48 -6.90 10.95
CA ILE A 123 -11.46 -7.91 11.17
C ILE A 123 -11.39 -8.79 9.92
N ASP A 124 -10.44 -8.49 9.03
CA ASP A 124 -10.24 -9.21 7.76
C ASP A 124 -9.22 -10.36 7.88
N ASP A 125 -8.33 -10.30 8.87
CA ASP A 125 -7.33 -11.32 9.11
C ASP A 125 -7.93 -12.58 9.77
N ASP A 126 -7.75 -13.74 9.13
CA ASP A 126 -8.32 -15.01 9.58
C ASP A 126 -7.82 -15.42 10.97
N GLU A 127 -6.57 -15.15 11.32
CA GLU A 127 -5.99 -15.47 12.64
C GLU A 127 -6.63 -14.62 13.73
N ILE A 128 -6.83 -13.32 13.45
CA ILE A 128 -7.51 -12.40 14.37
C ILE A 128 -9.00 -12.75 14.50
N ARG A 129 -9.68 -13.13 13.42
CA ARG A 129 -11.08 -13.57 13.43
C ARG A 129 -11.27 -14.82 14.31
N VAL A 130 -10.35 -15.78 14.20
CA VAL A 130 -10.36 -17.01 15.01
C VAL A 130 -10.13 -16.68 16.49
N SER A 131 -9.11 -15.86 16.79
CA SER A 131 -8.81 -15.43 18.16
C SER A 131 -9.95 -14.65 18.81
N PHE A 132 -10.60 -13.77 18.02
CA PHE A 132 -11.80 -13.04 18.43
C PHE A 132 -12.94 -14.01 18.78
N GLY A 133 -13.24 -14.99 17.92
CA GLY A 133 -14.25 -16.01 18.21
C GLY A 133 -13.94 -16.84 19.46
N MET A 134 -12.68 -17.28 19.61
CA MET A 134 -12.23 -18.06 20.77
C MET A 134 -12.38 -17.28 22.09
N SER A 135 -12.11 -15.97 22.10
CA SER A 135 -12.26 -15.12 23.29
C SER A 135 -13.71 -15.01 23.80
N HIS A 136 -14.69 -15.31 22.94
CA HIS A 136 -16.11 -15.27 23.25
C HIS A 136 -16.69 -16.65 23.63
N LEU A 137 -15.86 -17.66 23.84
CA LEU A 137 -16.28 -18.95 24.39
C LEU A 137 -16.28 -18.88 25.93
N THR A 138 -17.29 -19.45 26.60
CA THR A 138 -17.35 -19.60 28.06
C THR A 138 -17.54 -21.04 28.51
N GLY A 139 -16.73 -21.46 29.47
CA GLY A 139 -17.07 -22.58 30.36
C GLY A 139 -16.78 -24.00 29.84
N LYS A 140 -16.21 -24.79 30.77
CA LYS A 140 -16.28 -26.24 31.05
C LYS A 140 -16.28 -27.31 29.93
N ARG A 141 -16.18 -26.98 28.65
CA ARG A 141 -15.81 -27.97 27.62
C ARG A 141 -14.41 -27.68 27.13
N SER A 142 -13.61 -28.74 27.02
CA SER A 142 -12.25 -28.58 26.51
C SER A 142 -12.31 -28.06 25.07
N ILE A 143 -11.37 -27.20 24.67
CA ILE A 143 -11.21 -26.77 23.27
C ILE A 143 -11.17 -27.98 22.31
N ARG A 144 -10.75 -29.16 22.81
CA ARG A 144 -10.79 -30.44 22.09
C ARG A 144 -12.19 -30.93 21.74
N GLU A 145 -13.17 -30.81 22.63
CA GLU A 145 -14.56 -31.17 22.34
C GLU A 145 -15.15 -30.26 21.27
N TYR A 146 -14.85 -28.95 21.35
CA TYR A 146 -15.26 -27.99 20.35
C TYR A 146 -14.65 -28.28 18.96
N VAL A 147 -13.34 -28.57 18.94
CA VAL A 147 -12.62 -28.96 17.73
C VAL A 147 -13.13 -30.30 17.18
N HIS A 148 -13.54 -31.23 18.04
CA HIS A 148 -14.12 -32.50 17.60
C HIS A 148 -15.49 -32.29 16.94
N ASP A 149 -16.38 -31.52 17.56
CA ASP A 149 -17.69 -31.18 17.00
C ASP A 149 -17.55 -30.41 15.67
N LEU A 150 -16.61 -29.46 15.58
CA LEU A 150 -16.33 -28.75 14.34
C LEU A 150 -15.75 -29.65 13.25
N ARG A 151 -14.82 -30.54 13.61
CA ARG A 151 -14.22 -31.49 12.64
C ARG A 151 -15.25 -32.51 12.15
N PHE A 152 -16.16 -32.93 13.02
CA PHE A 152 -17.30 -33.78 12.68
C PHE A 152 -18.28 -33.05 11.76
N LEU A 153 -18.64 -31.80 12.07
CA LEU A 153 -19.48 -30.98 11.19
C LEU A 153 -18.83 -30.77 9.82
N ALA A 154 -17.53 -30.45 9.78
CA ALA A 154 -16.78 -30.28 8.56
C ALA A 154 -16.69 -31.58 7.74
N SER A 155 -16.55 -32.74 8.38
CA SER A 155 -16.53 -34.03 7.69
C SER A 155 -17.91 -34.40 7.12
N CYS A 156 -19.00 -34.08 7.83
CA CYS A 156 -20.36 -34.24 7.32
C CYS A 156 -20.63 -33.38 6.07
N VAL A 157 -20.05 -32.19 5.99
CA VAL A 157 -20.20 -31.28 4.84
C VAL A 157 -19.29 -31.69 3.68
N THR A 158 -18.07 -32.16 3.96
CA THR A 158 -17.05 -32.47 2.93
C THR A 158 -17.18 -33.86 2.33
N GLN A 159 -17.72 -34.86 3.04
CA GLN A 159 -17.92 -36.21 2.47
C GLN A 159 -19.00 -36.29 1.38
N LYS A 160 -19.84 -35.26 1.22
CA LYS A 160 -20.93 -35.23 0.23
C LYS A 160 -20.80 -34.09 -0.75
N SER A 161 -19.66 -34.01 -1.43
CA SER A 161 -19.43 -33.09 -2.55
C SER A 161 -20.08 -33.57 -3.87
N SER A 162 -21.37 -33.91 -3.84
CA SER A 162 -22.26 -34.03 -5.02
C SER A 162 -23.75 -34.07 -4.67
N VAL A 163 -24.13 -33.62 -3.46
CA VAL A 163 -25.51 -33.82 -2.97
C VAL A 163 -26.19 -32.48 -2.69
N SER A 164 -27.43 -32.32 -3.18
CA SER A 164 -28.29 -31.14 -3.02
C SER A 164 -28.39 -30.68 -1.55
N GLU A 165 -28.49 -29.36 -1.33
CA GLU A 165 -28.68 -28.72 -0.01
C GLU A 165 -29.77 -29.41 0.83
N GLU A 166 -30.86 -29.81 0.21
CA GLU A 166 -31.99 -30.48 0.87
C GLU A 166 -31.60 -31.86 1.41
N THR A 167 -30.79 -32.60 0.66
CA THR A 167 -30.27 -33.89 1.12
C THR A 167 -29.21 -33.69 2.20
N LYS A 168 -28.36 -32.65 2.11
CA LYS A 168 -27.40 -32.32 3.18
C LYS A 168 -28.09 -32.04 4.50
N VAL A 169 -29.19 -31.27 4.49
CA VAL A 169 -30.02 -31.02 5.67
C VAL A 169 -30.64 -32.31 6.19
N THR A 170 -31.13 -33.17 5.30
CA THR A 170 -31.74 -34.46 5.68
C THR A 170 -30.72 -35.42 6.29
N ILE A 171 -29.51 -35.50 5.73
CA ILE A 171 -28.43 -36.36 6.23
C ILE A 171 -27.88 -35.81 7.54
N PHE A 172 -27.80 -34.49 7.69
CA PHE A 172 -27.46 -33.83 8.95
C PHE A 172 -28.50 -34.15 10.03
N MET A 173 -29.79 -34.06 9.72
CA MET A 173 -30.87 -34.44 10.64
C MET A 173 -30.89 -35.94 10.95
N ASN A 174 -30.67 -36.82 9.97
CA ASN A 174 -30.61 -38.27 10.16
C ASN A 174 -29.38 -38.70 10.96
N GLY A 175 -28.21 -38.09 10.72
CA GLY A 175 -26.99 -38.33 11.49
C GLY A 175 -27.11 -37.93 12.96
N LEU A 176 -27.93 -36.92 13.26
CA LEU A 176 -28.32 -36.57 14.64
C LEU A 176 -29.31 -37.58 15.26
N ASN A 177 -30.05 -38.32 14.42
CA ASN A 177 -31.08 -39.27 14.85
C ASN A 177 -30.55 -40.70 15.01
N ASP A 178 -29.51 -41.10 14.26
CA ASP A 178 -29.04 -42.51 14.15
C ASP A 178 -27.97 -42.95 15.18
N SER A 179 -27.91 -42.27 16.32
CA SER A 179 -27.57 -42.91 17.60
C SER A 179 -26.17 -43.54 17.82
N ALA A 180 -25.08 -42.98 17.30
CA ALA A 180 -23.75 -43.18 17.93
C ALA A 180 -23.43 -42.13 19.02
N ALA A 181 -23.99 -40.92 18.92
CA ALA A 181 -23.75 -39.83 19.87
C ALA A 181 -24.69 -39.82 21.09
N ARG A 182 -25.86 -40.47 21.02
CA ARG A 182 -26.81 -40.53 22.13
C ARG A 182 -26.37 -41.48 23.26
N THR A 183 -25.62 -42.53 22.94
CA THR A 183 -25.27 -43.60 23.89
C THR A 183 -24.10 -43.28 24.81
N GLN A 184 -23.38 -42.17 24.60
CA GLN A 184 -22.32 -41.72 25.52
C GLN A 184 -22.74 -40.55 26.44
N LEU A 185 -23.96 -40.01 26.27
CA LEU A 185 -24.45 -38.88 27.08
C LEU A 185 -25.37 -39.29 28.24
N PHE A 186 -25.70 -40.58 28.39
CA PHE A 186 -26.54 -41.09 29.48
C PHE A 186 -26.01 -42.39 30.10
N ARG A 187 -24.74 -42.42 30.47
CA ARG A 187 -24.29 -43.26 31.60
C ARG A 187 -23.72 -42.33 32.66
N THR A 188 -24.38 -42.38 33.82
CA THR A 188 -23.99 -41.85 35.13
C THR A 188 -22.52 -42.05 35.45
#